data_AF-A0A6L2QDI0-F1
#
_entry.id   AF-A0A6L2QDI0-F1
#
_cell.length_a   1.000
_cell.length_b   1.000
_cell.length_c   1.000
_cell.angle_alpha   90.00
_cell.angle_beta   90.00
_cell.angle_gamma   90.00
#
_symmetry.space_group_name_H-M   'P 1'
#
loop_
_entity.id
_entity.type
_entity.pdbx_description
1 polymer ?
#
loop_
_entity_poly.entity_id
_entity_poly.type
_entity_poly.pdbx_seq_one_letter_code
_entity_poly.pdbx_strand_id
1 'polypeptide(L)' 'MSKTELECLGSAILFNPDIRGLKFGQEAELLREKVCAASEKYTCITHADDPGHFAKLLLCLLALCSLRLKCLEHPSFLPN' A
#
# COMPACT_ATOMS: atom_id res chain seq x y z
N MET A 1 -5.50 -7.90 10.05
CA MET A 1 -4.65 -7.94 8.84
C MET A 1 -3.93 -9.27 8.78
N SER A 2 -4.21 -10.03 7.74
CA SER A 2 -3.48 -11.25 7.36
C SER A 2 -2.12 -10.92 6.76
N LYS A 3 -1.23 -11.92 6.66
CA LYS A 3 0.07 -11.76 5.99
C LYS A 3 -0.10 -11.32 4.53
N THR A 4 -1.07 -11.89 3.81
CA THR A 4 -1.34 -11.56 2.40
C THR A 4 -1.74 -10.09 2.24
N GLU A 5 -2.61 -9.57 3.11
CA GLU A 5 -3.00 -8.16 3.08
C GLU A 5 -1.82 -7.22 3.33
N LEU A 6 -0.92 -7.59 4.23
CA LEU A 6 0.29 -6.83 4.51
C LEU A 6 1.23 -6.78 3.30
N GLU A 7 1.45 -7.92 2.65
CA GLU A 7 2.28 -8.00 1.43
C GLU A 7 1.65 -7.22 0.26
N CYS A 8 0.33 -7.26 0.11
CA CYS A 8 -0.41 -6.45 -0.87
C CYS A 8 -0.26 -4.95 -0.59
N LEU A 9 -0.45 -4.53 0.66
CA LEU A 9 -0.24 -3.14 1.07
C LEU A 9 1.20 -2.67 0.85
N GLY A 10 2.18 -3.50 1.23
CA GLY A 10 3.60 -3.23 0.98
C GLY A 10 3.91 -3.06 -0.50
N SER A 11 3.34 -3.94 -1.35
CA SER A 11 3.48 -3.86 -2.80
C SER A 11 2.84 -2.61 -3.38
N ALA A 12 1.66 -2.21 -2.89
CA ALA A 12 1.00 -0.96 -3.31
C ALA A 12 1.82 0.29 -2.95
N ILE A 13 2.50 0.29 -1.79
CA ILE A 13 3.44 1.35 -1.39
C ILE A 13 4.70 1.34 -2.29
N LEU A 14 5.19 0.15 -2.64
CA LEU A 14 6.39 -0.03 -3.46
C LEU A 14 6.17 0.51 -4.87
N PHE A 15 5.01 0.24 -5.47
CA PHE A 15 4.64 0.75 -6.79
C PHE A 15 4.15 2.20 -6.70
N ASN A 16 5.03 3.11 -6.28
CA ASN A 16 4.76 4.54 -6.23
C ASN A 16 5.17 5.23 -7.56
N PRO A 17 4.21 5.67 -8.41
CA PRO A 17 4.49 6.34 -9.67
C PRO A 17 4.93 7.79 -9.48
N ASP A 18 4.73 8.39 -8.31
CA ASP A 18 5.06 9.79 -8.02
C ASP A 18 6.55 10.00 -7.70
N ILE A 19 7.36 8.94 -7.77
CA ILE A 19 8.80 9.01 -7.57
C ILE A 19 9.43 9.79 -8.73
N ARG A 20 10.05 10.93 -8.40
CA ARG A 20 10.77 11.76 -9.37
C ARG A 20 11.87 10.98 -10.08
N GLY A 21 11.93 11.11 -11.40
CA GLY A 21 12.93 10.44 -12.24
C GLY A 21 12.59 9.01 -12.63
N LEU A 22 11.40 8.51 -12.27
CA LEU A 22 10.94 7.19 -12.68
C LEU A 22 10.65 7.18 -14.19
N LYS A 23 11.40 6.36 -14.94
CA LYS A 23 11.27 6.24 -16.40
C LYS A 23 9.93 5.61 -16.85
N PHE A 24 9.39 4.75 -16.00
CA PHE A 24 8.26 3.85 -16.29
C PHE A 24 7.14 4.06 -15.25
N GLY A 25 6.77 5.33 -15.04
CA GLY A 25 5.74 5.69 -14.06
C GLY A 25 4.36 5.11 -14.40
N GLN A 26 4.05 4.97 -15.70
CA GLN A 26 2.81 4.36 -16.16
C GLN A 26 2.78 2.86 -15.87
N GLU A 27 3.88 2.12 -16.04
CA GLU A 27 3.94 0.72 -15.64
C GLU A 27 3.81 0.56 -14.12
N ALA A 28 4.41 1.46 -13.33
CA ALA A 28 4.27 1.46 -11.88
C ALA A 28 2.81 1.69 -11.45
N GLU A 29 2.10 2.64 -12.06
CA GLU A 29 0.67 2.85 -11.84
C GLU A 29 -0.14 1.59 -12.18
N LEU A 30 0.09 1.01 -13.36
CA LEU A 30 -0.61 -0.19 -13.80
C LEU A 30 -0.38 -1.38 -12.84
N LEU A 31 0.83 -1.54 -12.34
CA LEU A 31 1.16 -2.59 -11.35
C LEU A 31 0.47 -2.31 -10.01
N ARG A 32 0.42 -1.04 -9.58
CA ARG A 32 -0.31 -0.63 -8.38
C ARG A 32 -1.80 -0.95 -8.49
N GLU A 33 -2.45 -0.59 -9.60
CA GLU A 33 -3.85 -0.90 -9.85
C GLU A 33 -4.13 -2.40 -9.80
N LYS A 34 -3.26 -3.22 -10.42
CA LYS A 34 -3.37 -4.68 -10.39
C LYS A 34 -3.29 -5.24 -8.98
N VAL A 35 -2.37 -4.74 -8.15
CA VAL A 35 -2.22 -5.17 -6.75
C VAL A 35 -3.46 -4.76 -5.94
N CYS A 36 -3.95 -3.53 -6.10
CA CYS A 36 -5.15 -3.06 -5.42
C CYS A 36 -6.39 -3.89 -5.80
N ALA A 37 -6.60 -4.16 -7.09
CA ALA A 37 -7.73 -4.98 -7.56
C ALA A 37 -7.63 -6.43 -7.07
N ALA A 38 -6.43 -7.02 -7.05
CA ALA A 38 -6.22 -8.36 -6.50
C ALA A 38 -6.47 -8.40 -4.98
N SER A 39 -6.04 -7.36 -4.26
CA SER A 39 -6.25 -7.24 -2.82
C SER A 39 -7.73 -7.04 -2.48
N GLU A 40 -8.45 -6.22 -3.22
CA GLU A 40 -9.90 -6.02 -3.06
C GLU A 40 -10.64 -7.35 -3.24
N LYS A 41 -10.36 -8.06 -4.34
CA LYS A 41 -10.95 -9.37 -4.60
C LYS A 41 -10.64 -10.38 -3.49
N TYR A 42 -9.40 -10.40 -3.00
CA TYR A 42 -9.00 -11.26 -1.88
C TYR A 42 -9.84 -10.95 -0.64
N THR A 43 -9.94 -9.66 -0.25
CA THR A 43 -10.73 -9.26 0.92
C THR A 43 -12.22 -9.53 0.78
N CYS A 44 -12.79 -9.41 -0.42
CA CYS A 44 -14.19 -9.76 -0.67
C CYS A 44 -14.46 -11.26 -0.44
N ILE A 45 -13.46 -12.11 -0.68
CA ILE A 45 -13.59 -13.57 -0.49
C ILE A 45 -13.30 -13.95 0.97
N THR A 46 -12.25 -13.39 1.58
CA THR A 46 -11.82 -13.77 2.93
C THR A 46 -12.57 -13.03 4.04
N HIS A 47 -13.17 -11.88 3.73
CA HIS A 47 -13.91 -11.02 4.65
C HIS A 47 -15.29 -10.67 4.08
N ALA A 48 -16.02 -11.68 3.58
CA ALA A 48 -17.35 -11.51 3.00
C ALA A 48 -18.36 -10.85 3.97
N ASP A 49 -18.19 -11.06 5.28
CA ASP A 49 -19.04 -10.45 6.33
C ASP A 49 -18.66 -9.00 6.67
N ASP A 50 -17.52 -8.49 6.17
CA ASP A 50 -17.04 -7.12 6.39
C ASP A 50 -16.74 -6.45 5.03
N PRO A 51 -17.76 -6.01 4.27
CA PRO A 51 -17.58 -5.36 2.97
C PRO A 51 -16.76 -4.05 3.04
N GLY A 52 -16.58 -3.49 4.24
CA GLY A 52 -15.72 -2.33 4.48
C GLY A 52 -14.25 -2.66 4.74
N HIS A 53 -13.85 -3.94 4.71
CA HIS A 53 -12.49 -4.34 5.08
C HIS A 53 -11.43 -3.71 4.19
N PHE A 54 -11.64 -3.74 2.87
CA PHE A 54 -10.71 -3.15 1.92
C PHE A 54 -10.53 -1.64 2.13
N ALA A 55 -11.63 -0.92 2.38
CA ALA A 55 -11.57 0.51 2.68
C ALA A 55 -10.77 0.79 3.97
N LYS A 56 -10.90 -0.06 5.00
CA LYS A 56 -10.07 0.05 6.22
C LYS A 56 -8.59 -0.14 5.92
N LEU A 57 -8.23 -1.08 5.03
CA LEU A 57 -6.84 -1.26 4.59
C LEU A 57 -6.30 -0.03 3.85
N LEU A 58 -7.10 0.58 2.97
CA LEU A 58 -6.72 1.83 2.29
C LEU A 58 -6.53 2.99 3.27
N LEU A 59 -7.37 3.10 4.30
CA LEU A 59 -7.17 4.10 5.37
C LEU A 59 -5.89 3.83 6.17
N CYS A 60 -5.57 2.56 6.45
CA CYS A 60 -4.29 2.17 7.05
C CYS A 60 -3.09 2.57 6.17
N LEU A 61 -3.19 2.41 4.86
CA LEU A 61 -2.18 2.86 3.90
C LEU A 61 -1.92 4.36 4.02
N LEU A 62 -2.98 5.18 4.04
CA LEU A 62 -2.86 6.64 4.22
C LEU A 62 -2.22 7.02 5.56
N ALA A 63 -2.59 6.33 6.64
CA ALA A 63 -2.00 6.52 7.95
C ALA A 63 -0.51 6.14 7.98
N LEU A 64 -0.12 5.04 7.32
CA LEU A 64 1.27 4.61 7.18
C LEU A 64 2.11 5.61 6.38
N CYS A 65 1.57 6.19 5.32
CA CYS A 65 2.25 7.27 4.57
C CYS A 65 2.51 8.49 5.46
N SER A 66 1.52 8.89 6.27
CA SER A 66 1.64 10.00 7.21
C SER A 66 2.66 9.70 8.32
N LEU A 67 2.64 8.49 8.86
CA LEU A 67 3.61 8.04 9.86
C LEU A 67 5.02 7.94 9.28
N ARG A 68 5.19 7.42 8.05
CA ARG A 68 6.48 7.34 7.37
C ARG A 68 7.13 8.71 7.29
N LEU A 69 6.38 9.75 6.92
CA LEU A 69 6.91 11.11 6.85
C LEU A 69 7.43 11.58 8.20
N LYS A 70 6.67 11.33 9.28
CA LYS A 70 7.08 11.65 10.65
C LYS A 70 8.28 10.82 11.12
N CYS A 71 8.36 9.55 10.74
CA CYS A 71 9.50 8.68 11.07
C CYS A 71 10.79 9.13 10.38
N LEU A 72 10.71 9.68 9.16
CA LEU A 72 11.88 10.25 8.47
C LEU A 72 12.47 11.47 9.20
N GLU A 73 11.68 12.14 10.05
CA GLU A 73 12.15 13.24 10.91
C GLU A 73 12.92 12.72 12.14
N HIS A 74 12.81 11.42 12.46
CA HIS A 74 13.51 10.79 13.57
C HIS A 74 14.82 10.14 13.11
N PRO A 75 15.99 10.57 13.62
CA PRO A 75 17.30 10.05 13.19
C PRO A 75 17.47 8.54 13.33
N SER A 76 16.74 7.90 14.25
CA SER A 76 16.82 6.47 14.52
C SER A 76 16.25 5.57 13.41
N PHE A 77 15.51 6.13 12.46
CA PHE A 77 14.86 5.37 11.37
C PHE A 77 15.53 5.56 10.01
N LEU A 78 16.53 6.44 9.91
CA LEU A 78 17.35 6.55 8.70
C LEU A 78 18.38 5.41 8.72
N PRO A 79 18.56 4.67 7.61
CA PRO A 79 19.64 3.70 7.50
C PRO A 79 20.99 4.42 7.61
N ASN A 80 21.89 3.90 8.46
CA ASN A 80 23.29 4.34 8.53
C ASN A 80 24.05 4.06 7.23
#